data_AF-A0A0D4CMR1-F1
#
_entry.id   AF-A0A0D4CMR1-F1
#
_cell.length_a   1.000
_cell.length_b   1.000
_cell.length_c   1.000
_cell.angle_alpha   90.00
_cell.angle_beta   90.00
_cell.angle_gamma   90.00
#
_symmetry.space_group_name_H-M   'P 1'
#
loop_
_entity.id
_entity.type
_entity.pdbx_description
1 polymer ?
#
loop_
_entity_poly.entity_id
_entity_poly.type
_entity_poly.pdbx_seq_one_letter_code
_entity_poly.pdbx_strand_id
1 'polypeptide(L)'
;MTQAQNELASAKSALDQANADLNAKKQAVADAQAQVEADQATLKALQQKVADLQNAPQTLADAQQALADAQSALTTAEQTLAADQAKLAELTAQADATQAQVDAAQQAVNEAQAALDQANADLAKAKAAQTAQLEQEAAIKRAEAQAASQRQAKANGYTIVNGQVVDANGNPVAGWTVKNGQAFDPEGNAVVLSTKTSTSENQLPQTGNDEAKNAIVLAMLAFMGALGSLFGFKSKREN
;
A
#
# COMPACT_ATOMS: atom_id res chain seq x y z
N MET A 1 99.19 -85.50 -74.44
CA MET A 1 98.35 -85.54 -73.21
C MET A 1 98.19 -84.18 -72.54
N THR A 2 99.13 -83.24 -72.71
CA THR A 2 99.16 -81.91 -72.09
C THR A 2 98.17 -80.87 -72.64
N GLN A 3 97.83 -80.90 -73.93
CA GLN A 3 96.95 -79.90 -74.55
C GLN A 3 95.49 -79.99 -74.07
N ALA A 4 94.92 -81.19 -74.03
CA ALA A 4 93.56 -81.42 -73.57
C ALA A 4 93.35 -81.07 -72.08
N GLN A 5 94.39 -81.22 -71.24
CA GLN A 5 94.35 -80.81 -69.83
C GLN A 5 94.30 -79.27 -69.69
N ASN A 6 95.04 -78.54 -70.51
CA ASN A 6 95.03 -77.07 -70.52
C ASN A 6 93.70 -76.49 -71.06
N GLU A 7 93.10 -77.13 -72.07
CA GLU A 7 91.79 -76.76 -72.61
C GLU A 7 90.68 -76.99 -71.58
N LEU A 8 90.69 -78.13 -70.88
CA LEU A 8 89.74 -78.42 -69.80
C LEU A 8 89.86 -77.42 -68.64
N ALA A 9 91.09 -77.08 -68.22
CA ALA A 9 91.32 -76.09 -67.17
C ALA A 9 90.80 -74.70 -67.57
N SER A 10 91.04 -74.29 -68.82
CA SER A 10 90.53 -73.02 -69.35
C SER A 10 89.00 -72.99 -69.40
N ALA A 11 88.37 -74.07 -69.86
CA ALA A 11 86.91 -74.20 -69.89
C ALA A 11 86.29 -74.14 -68.49
N LYS A 12 86.93 -74.75 -67.49
CA LYS A 12 86.48 -74.72 -66.10
C LYS A 12 86.54 -73.30 -65.52
N SER A 13 87.63 -72.58 -65.76
CA SER A 13 87.77 -71.17 -65.37
C SER A 13 86.71 -70.28 -66.03
N ALA A 14 86.46 -70.45 -67.33
CA ALA A 14 85.43 -69.70 -68.05
C ALA A 14 84.01 -70.00 -67.51
N LEU A 15 83.72 -71.25 -67.14
CA LEU A 15 82.46 -71.65 -66.52
C LEU A 15 82.30 -71.01 -65.12
N ASP A 16 83.35 -71.00 -64.31
CA ASP A 16 83.33 -70.40 -62.97
C ASP A 16 83.09 -68.88 -63.07
N GLN A 17 83.74 -68.21 -64.03
CA GLN A 17 83.51 -66.79 -64.33
C GLN A 17 82.07 -66.52 -64.77
N ALA A 18 81.54 -67.34 -65.69
CA ALA A 18 80.16 -67.21 -66.15
C ALA A 18 79.14 -67.44 -65.01
N ASN A 19 79.43 -68.35 -64.08
CA ASN A 19 78.59 -68.56 -62.90
C ASN A 19 78.63 -67.37 -61.93
N ALA A 20 79.81 -66.76 -61.73
CA ALA A 20 79.96 -65.56 -60.93
C ALA A 20 79.17 -64.39 -61.54
N ASP A 21 79.31 -64.17 -62.86
CA ASP A 21 78.58 -63.14 -63.59
C ASP A 21 77.07 -63.38 -63.54
N LEU A 22 76.62 -64.62 -63.72
CA LEU A 22 75.20 -64.99 -63.62
C LEU A 22 74.66 -64.67 -62.21
N ASN A 23 75.40 -65.00 -61.16
CA ASN A 23 74.99 -64.71 -59.78
C ASN A 23 74.93 -63.21 -59.51
N ALA A 24 75.90 -62.43 -59.99
CA ALA A 24 75.88 -60.98 -59.88
C ALA A 24 74.67 -60.37 -60.63
N LYS A 25 74.35 -60.87 -61.83
CA LYS A 25 73.17 -60.43 -62.58
C LYS A 25 71.86 -60.80 -61.88
N LYS A 26 71.77 -61.98 -61.24
CA LYS A 26 70.60 -62.35 -60.42
C LYS A 26 70.39 -61.40 -59.25
N GLN A 27 71.47 -61.02 -58.56
CA GLN A 27 71.39 -60.05 -57.46
C GLN A 27 70.93 -58.69 -57.96
N ALA A 28 71.50 -58.19 -59.06
CA ALA A 28 71.10 -56.91 -59.64
C ALA A 28 69.60 -56.89 -60.06
N VAL A 29 69.06 -58.02 -60.55
CA VAL A 29 67.64 -58.15 -60.84
C VAL A 29 66.79 -58.10 -59.57
N ALA A 30 67.21 -58.79 -58.51
CA ALA A 30 66.50 -58.76 -57.23
C ALA A 30 66.49 -57.35 -56.61
N ASP A 31 67.63 -56.64 -56.65
CA ASP A 31 67.73 -55.27 -56.15
C ASP A 31 66.84 -54.31 -56.96
N ALA A 32 66.82 -54.47 -58.29
CA ALA A 32 65.95 -53.68 -59.16
C ALA A 32 64.46 -53.95 -58.90
N GLN A 33 64.08 -55.20 -58.60
CA GLN A 33 62.72 -55.55 -58.22
C GLN A 33 62.31 -54.89 -56.91
N ALA A 34 63.17 -54.94 -55.88
CA ALA A 34 62.94 -54.26 -54.61
C ALA A 34 62.81 -52.74 -54.79
N GLN A 35 63.62 -52.13 -55.66
CA GLN A 35 63.52 -50.71 -55.98
C GLN A 35 62.19 -50.35 -56.66
N VAL A 36 61.72 -51.18 -57.59
CA VAL A 36 60.42 -50.97 -58.25
C VAL A 36 59.28 -51.00 -57.24
N GLU A 37 59.30 -51.93 -56.27
CA GLU A 37 58.29 -51.99 -55.20
C GLU A 37 58.32 -50.73 -54.32
N ALA A 38 59.51 -50.24 -53.97
CA ALA A 38 59.68 -49.00 -53.20
C ALA A 38 59.18 -47.76 -53.97
N ASP A 39 59.47 -47.69 -55.27
CA ASP A 39 59.02 -46.60 -56.15
C ASP A 39 57.50 -46.61 -56.32
N GLN A 40 56.88 -47.79 -56.43
CA GLN A 40 55.42 -47.94 -56.48
C GLN A 40 54.75 -47.46 -55.19
N ALA A 41 55.31 -47.78 -54.03
CA ALA A 41 54.80 -47.29 -52.75
C ALA A 41 54.91 -45.76 -52.65
N THR A 42 56.02 -45.19 -53.11
CA THR A 42 56.25 -43.74 -53.16
C THR A 42 55.28 -43.06 -54.10
N LEU A 43 55.06 -43.61 -55.30
CA LEU A 43 54.09 -43.09 -56.26
C LEU A 43 52.67 -43.04 -55.68
N LYS A 44 52.25 -44.10 -54.98
CA LYS A 44 50.93 -44.13 -54.33
C LYS A 44 50.78 -43.04 -53.27
N ALA A 45 51.81 -42.82 -52.46
CA ALA A 45 51.81 -41.75 -51.46
C ALA A 45 51.76 -40.34 -52.11
N LEU A 46 52.47 -40.14 -53.22
CA LEU A 46 52.44 -38.88 -53.97
C LEU A 46 51.07 -38.64 -54.62
N GLN A 47 50.45 -39.67 -55.17
CA GLN A 47 49.10 -39.58 -55.74
C GLN A 47 48.07 -39.14 -54.68
N GLN A 48 48.18 -39.66 -53.45
CA GLN A 48 47.31 -39.21 -52.35
C GLN A 48 47.55 -37.73 -52.01
N LYS A 49 48.81 -37.30 -51.88
CA LYS A 49 49.12 -35.89 -51.61
C LYS A 49 48.62 -34.94 -52.70
N VAL A 50 48.66 -35.35 -53.96
CA VAL A 50 48.11 -34.57 -55.07
C VAL A 50 46.60 -34.43 -54.92
N ALA A 51 45.89 -35.51 -54.58
CA ALA A 51 44.45 -35.45 -54.34
C ALA A 51 44.10 -34.52 -53.17
N ASP A 52 44.87 -34.57 -52.07
CA ASP A 52 44.67 -33.70 -50.92
C ASP A 52 44.89 -32.22 -51.30
N LEU A 53 45.94 -31.92 -52.07
CA LEU A 53 46.24 -30.56 -52.57
C LEU A 53 45.19 -30.05 -53.56
N GLN A 54 44.61 -30.92 -54.39
CA GLN A 54 43.52 -30.55 -55.30
C GLN A 54 42.24 -30.19 -54.55
N ASN A 55 42.00 -30.80 -53.39
CA ASN A 55 40.83 -30.51 -52.56
C ASN A 55 41.02 -29.30 -51.63
N ALA A 56 42.27 -28.93 -51.30
CA ALA A 56 42.58 -27.84 -50.38
C ALA A 56 41.94 -26.47 -50.72
N PRO A 57 41.84 -26.04 -52.00
CA PRO A 57 41.15 -24.79 -52.35
C PRO A 57 39.67 -24.80 -51.98
N GLN A 58 38.97 -25.93 -52.18
CA GLN A 58 37.57 -26.05 -51.80
C GLN A 58 37.41 -26.01 -50.28
N THR A 59 38.25 -26.74 -49.54
CA THR A 59 38.23 -26.70 -48.08
C THR A 59 38.48 -25.29 -47.54
N LEU A 60 39.39 -24.53 -48.16
CA LEU A 60 39.64 -23.15 -47.80
C LEU A 60 38.43 -22.25 -48.08
N ALA A 61 37.80 -22.41 -49.25
CA ALA A 61 36.61 -21.64 -49.62
C ALA A 61 35.44 -21.92 -48.64
N ASP A 62 35.21 -23.18 -48.30
CA ASP A 62 34.16 -23.58 -47.35
C ASP A 62 34.43 -22.97 -45.94
N ALA A 63 35.70 -22.99 -45.49
CA ALA A 63 36.09 -22.40 -44.22
C ALA A 63 35.95 -20.87 -44.21
N GLN A 64 36.25 -20.19 -45.33
CA GLN A 64 36.07 -18.75 -45.48
C GLN A 64 34.58 -18.37 -45.45
N GLN A 65 33.73 -19.16 -46.11
CA GLN A 65 32.29 -18.95 -46.08
C GLN A 65 31.73 -19.14 -44.67
N ALA A 66 32.11 -20.22 -43.99
CA ALA A 66 31.68 -20.48 -42.61
C ALA A 66 32.12 -19.35 -41.65
N LEU A 67 33.31 -18.78 -41.86
CA LEU A 67 33.78 -17.63 -41.09
C LEU A 67 32.94 -16.37 -41.35
N ALA A 68 32.62 -16.09 -42.61
CA ALA A 68 31.77 -14.94 -42.97
C ALA A 68 30.36 -15.07 -42.37
N ASP A 69 29.77 -16.27 -42.43
CA ASP A 69 28.46 -16.55 -41.84
C ASP A 69 28.48 -16.36 -40.32
N ALA A 70 29.53 -16.86 -39.65
CA ALA A 70 29.71 -16.70 -38.21
C ALA A 70 29.88 -15.22 -37.80
N GLN A 71 30.61 -14.42 -38.58
CA GLN A 71 30.77 -12.98 -38.34
C GLN A 71 29.44 -12.21 -38.50
N SER A 72 28.64 -12.59 -39.51
CA SER A 72 27.31 -12.01 -39.69
C SER A 72 26.38 -12.36 -38.52
N ALA A 73 26.37 -13.63 -38.09
CA ALA A 73 25.58 -14.08 -36.95
C ALA A 73 25.99 -13.36 -35.64
N LEU A 74 27.29 -13.16 -35.42
CA LEU A 74 27.79 -12.40 -34.27
C LEU A 74 27.28 -10.95 -34.29
N THR A 75 27.36 -10.28 -35.44
CA THR A 75 26.88 -8.90 -35.58
C THR A 75 25.38 -8.80 -35.27
N THR A 76 24.57 -9.74 -35.76
CA THR A 76 23.13 -9.80 -35.45
C THR A 76 22.87 -10.03 -33.96
N ALA A 77 23.65 -10.91 -33.32
CA ALA A 77 23.53 -11.18 -31.89
C ALA A 77 23.88 -9.93 -31.05
N GLU A 78 24.93 -9.19 -31.42
CA GLU A 78 25.33 -7.94 -30.74
C GLU A 78 24.24 -6.86 -30.86
N GLN A 79 23.63 -6.70 -32.03
CA GLN A 79 22.52 -5.77 -32.23
C GLN A 79 21.28 -6.15 -31.41
N THR A 80 20.98 -7.45 -31.35
CA THR A 80 19.86 -7.98 -30.54
C THR A 80 20.10 -7.71 -29.06
N LEU A 81 21.31 -8.00 -28.57
CA LEU A 81 21.68 -7.73 -27.18
C LEU A 81 21.55 -6.24 -26.81
N ALA A 82 21.99 -5.34 -27.70
CA ALA A 82 21.85 -3.90 -27.48
C ALA A 82 20.37 -3.46 -27.42
N ALA A 83 19.53 -4.01 -28.29
CA ALA A 83 18.08 -3.75 -28.28
C ALA A 83 17.41 -4.26 -27.00
N ASP A 84 17.77 -5.47 -26.56
CA ASP A 84 17.25 -6.06 -25.32
C ASP A 84 17.67 -5.26 -24.09
N GLN A 85 18.92 -4.78 -24.04
CA GLN A 85 19.40 -3.90 -22.97
C GLN A 85 18.64 -2.58 -22.93
N ALA A 86 18.37 -1.97 -24.08
CA ALA A 86 17.57 -0.75 -24.17
C ALA A 86 16.13 -1.00 -23.69
N LYS A 87 15.55 -2.15 -24.06
CA LYS A 87 14.19 -2.49 -23.64
C LYS A 87 14.09 -2.76 -22.14
N LEU A 88 15.11 -3.40 -21.56
CA LEU A 88 15.19 -3.61 -20.11
C LEU A 88 15.26 -2.29 -19.35
N ALA A 89 16.05 -1.32 -19.83
CA ALA A 89 16.15 0.00 -19.23
C ALA A 89 14.80 0.74 -19.27
N GLU A 90 14.09 0.69 -20.39
CA GLU A 90 12.74 1.25 -20.54
C GLU A 90 11.75 0.62 -19.55
N LEU A 91 11.73 -0.72 -19.47
CA LEU A 91 10.84 -1.44 -18.56
C LEU A 91 11.15 -1.14 -17.09
N THR A 92 12.42 -0.96 -16.74
CA THR A 92 12.82 -0.58 -15.38
C THR A 92 12.29 0.82 -15.04
N ALA A 93 12.47 1.80 -15.93
CA ALA A 93 11.95 3.14 -15.73
C ALA A 93 10.41 3.18 -15.64
N GLN A 94 9.72 2.35 -16.44
CA GLN A 94 8.27 2.19 -16.38
C GLN A 94 7.82 1.61 -15.03
N ALA A 95 8.55 0.63 -14.50
CA ALA A 95 8.26 0.03 -13.21
C ALA A 95 8.43 1.04 -12.07
N ASP A 96 9.52 1.82 -12.07
CA ASP A 96 9.76 2.86 -11.06
C ASP A 96 8.67 3.95 -11.09
N ALA A 97 8.29 4.40 -12.29
CA ALA A 97 7.20 5.37 -12.45
C ALA A 97 5.85 4.82 -11.95
N THR A 98 5.58 3.54 -12.21
CA THR A 98 4.38 2.86 -11.73
C THR A 98 4.38 2.74 -10.21
N GLN A 99 5.52 2.40 -9.60
CA GLN A 99 5.65 2.32 -8.16
C GLN A 99 5.40 3.69 -7.50
N ALA A 100 5.93 4.77 -8.05
CA ALA A 100 5.68 6.12 -7.56
C ALA A 100 4.18 6.49 -7.63
N GLN A 101 3.46 6.06 -8.67
CA GLN A 101 2.01 6.26 -8.76
C GLN A 101 1.24 5.47 -7.71
N VAL A 102 1.66 4.24 -7.42
CA VAL A 102 1.06 3.41 -6.36
C VAL A 102 1.25 4.07 -4.99
N ASP A 103 2.46 4.55 -4.70
CA ASP A 103 2.77 5.21 -3.44
C ASP A 103 1.95 6.50 -3.26
N ALA A 104 1.84 7.31 -4.33
CA ALA A 104 1.00 8.52 -4.33
C ALA A 104 -0.50 8.19 -4.14
N ALA A 105 -0.99 7.14 -4.79
CA ALA A 105 -2.37 6.69 -4.61
C ALA A 105 -2.63 6.20 -3.18
N GLN A 106 -1.68 5.48 -2.58
CA GLN A 106 -1.79 5.02 -1.19
C GLN A 106 -1.81 6.20 -0.20
N GLN A 107 -1.00 7.23 -0.44
CA GLN A 107 -1.05 8.46 0.36
C GLN A 107 -2.41 9.15 0.25
N ALA A 108 -2.94 9.31 -0.97
CA ALA A 108 -4.26 9.92 -1.18
C ALA A 108 -5.39 9.15 -0.48
N VAL A 109 -5.33 7.82 -0.46
CA VAL A 109 -6.29 6.98 0.29
C VAL A 109 -6.20 7.24 1.79
N ASN A 110 -5.00 7.34 2.35
CA ASN A 110 -4.80 7.62 3.78
C ASN A 110 -5.34 9.02 4.16
N GLU A 111 -5.09 10.02 3.32
CA GLU A 111 -5.62 11.38 3.51
C GLU A 111 -7.15 11.42 3.43
N ALA A 112 -7.73 10.71 2.47
CA ALA A 112 -9.19 10.59 2.33
C ALA A 112 -9.82 9.89 3.55
N GLN A 113 -9.17 8.86 4.10
CA GLN A 113 -9.64 8.18 5.30
C GLN A 113 -9.61 9.11 6.52
N ALA A 114 -8.52 9.88 6.70
CA ALA A 114 -8.43 10.85 7.78
C ALA A 114 -9.50 11.95 7.67
N ALA A 115 -9.78 12.42 6.45
CA ALA A 115 -10.84 13.40 6.20
C ALA A 115 -12.24 12.82 6.50
N LEU A 116 -12.48 11.55 6.16
CA LEU A 116 -13.73 10.86 6.48
C LEU A 116 -13.94 10.73 8.00
N ASP A 117 -12.89 10.34 8.72
CA ASP A 117 -12.94 10.21 10.18
C ASP A 117 -13.24 11.56 10.85
N GLN A 118 -12.60 12.63 10.36
CA GLN A 118 -12.85 13.99 10.83
C GLN A 118 -14.29 14.44 10.55
N ALA A 119 -14.79 14.20 9.34
CA ALA A 119 -16.17 14.53 8.97
C ALA A 119 -17.19 13.79 9.84
N ASN A 120 -16.94 12.52 10.15
CA ASN A 120 -17.77 11.73 11.06
C ASN A 120 -17.77 12.30 12.49
N ALA A 121 -16.60 12.71 12.99
CA ALA A 121 -16.48 13.36 14.30
C ALA A 121 -17.24 14.69 14.36
N ASP A 122 -17.17 15.50 13.31
CA ASP A 122 -17.87 16.78 13.25
C ASP A 122 -19.38 16.59 13.08
N LEU A 123 -19.83 15.59 12.35
CA LEU A 123 -21.25 15.20 12.29
C LEU A 123 -21.77 14.79 13.68
N ALA A 124 -20.99 14.04 14.46
CA ALA A 124 -21.36 13.65 15.81
C ALA A 124 -21.51 14.87 16.73
N LYS A 125 -20.57 15.83 16.66
CA LYS A 125 -20.64 17.10 17.40
C LYS A 125 -21.87 17.93 16.98
N ALA A 126 -22.14 18.01 15.68
CA ALA A 126 -23.29 18.76 15.16
C ALA A 126 -24.62 18.18 15.68
N LYS A 127 -24.76 16.85 15.70
CA LYS A 127 -25.92 16.18 16.29
C LYS A 127 -26.08 16.49 17.77
N ALA A 128 -24.99 16.41 18.55
CA ALA A 128 -25.02 16.73 19.97
C ALA A 128 -25.43 18.20 20.23
N ALA A 129 -24.89 19.14 19.44
CA ALA A 129 -25.25 20.55 19.53
C ALA A 129 -26.72 20.80 19.19
N GLN A 130 -27.26 20.12 18.18
CA GLN A 130 -28.68 20.20 17.83
C GLN A 130 -29.57 19.69 18.98
N THR A 131 -29.22 18.57 19.60
CA THR A 131 -29.96 18.05 20.77
C THR A 131 -29.97 19.06 21.91
N ALA A 132 -28.81 19.63 22.25
CA ALA A 132 -28.70 20.65 23.29
C ALA A 132 -29.54 21.90 22.99
N GLN A 133 -29.60 22.32 21.72
CA GLN A 133 -30.44 23.45 21.31
C GLN A 133 -31.93 23.17 21.49
N LEU A 134 -32.40 21.97 21.13
CA LEU A 134 -33.81 21.57 21.33
C LEU A 134 -34.18 21.51 22.82
N GLU A 135 -33.28 21.00 23.66
CA GLU A 135 -33.49 20.98 25.11
C GLU A 135 -33.56 22.40 25.70
N GLN A 136 -32.68 23.30 25.23
CA GLN A 136 -32.71 24.70 25.62
C GLN A 136 -34.02 25.38 25.20
N GLU A 137 -34.47 25.17 23.96
CA GLU A 137 -35.74 25.72 23.47
C GLU A 137 -36.93 25.19 24.30
N ALA A 138 -36.95 23.90 24.60
CA ALA A 138 -37.97 23.29 25.45
C ALA A 138 -37.93 23.82 26.90
N ALA A 139 -36.74 24.15 27.43
CA ALA A 139 -36.59 24.79 28.73
C ALA A 139 -37.13 26.23 28.73
N ILE A 140 -36.83 27.01 27.68
CA ILE A 140 -37.36 28.38 27.52
C ILE A 140 -38.89 28.35 27.44
N LYS A 141 -39.47 27.49 26.60
CA LYS A 141 -40.94 27.36 26.48
C LYS A 141 -41.61 27.01 27.81
N ARG A 142 -41.00 26.10 28.59
CA ARG A 142 -41.49 25.76 29.94
C ARG A 142 -41.39 26.93 30.92
N ALA A 143 -40.28 27.66 30.89
CA ALA A 143 -40.10 28.85 31.74
C ALA A 143 -41.10 29.96 31.38
N GLU A 144 -41.36 30.18 30.09
CA GLU A 144 -42.36 31.14 29.60
C GLU A 144 -43.77 30.76 30.04
N ALA A 145 -44.16 29.48 29.93
CA ALA A 145 -45.44 28.98 30.40
C ALA A 145 -45.61 29.21 31.91
N GLN A 146 -44.62 28.82 32.71
CA GLN A 146 -44.63 29.05 34.17
C GLN A 146 -44.74 30.54 34.52
N ALA A 147 -44.02 31.41 33.81
CA ALA A 147 -44.09 32.85 34.02
C ALA A 147 -45.45 33.44 33.62
N ALA A 148 -46.11 32.90 32.59
CA ALA A 148 -47.47 33.30 32.22
C ALA A 148 -48.48 32.92 33.30
N SER A 149 -48.44 31.67 33.80
CA SER A 149 -49.31 31.19 34.88
C SER A 149 -49.13 31.97 36.18
N GLN A 150 -47.89 32.31 36.52
CA GLN A 150 -47.58 33.17 37.66
C GLN A 150 -48.17 34.58 37.52
N ARG A 151 -48.08 35.18 36.32
CA ARG A 151 -48.68 36.49 36.04
C ARG A 151 -50.20 36.44 36.14
N GLN A 152 -50.83 35.40 35.59
CA GLN A 152 -52.28 35.20 35.66
C GLN A 152 -52.76 35.05 37.11
N ALA A 153 -52.11 34.21 37.90
CA ALA A 153 -52.50 33.99 39.29
C ALA A 153 -52.35 35.26 40.14
N LYS A 154 -51.28 36.04 39.91
CA LYS A 154 -51.09 37.34 40.56
C LYS A 154 -52.14 38.36 40.15
N ALA A 155 -52.47 38.42 38.86
CA ALA A 155 -53.49 39.34 38.35
C ALA A 155 -54.89 39.03 38.92
N ASN A 156 -55.22 37.74 39.11
CA ASN A 156 -56.50 37.31 39.66
C ASN A 156 -56.53 37.20 41.19
N GLY A 157 -55.43 37.55 41.88
CA GLY A 157 -55.36 37.57 43.34
C GLY A 157 -55.42 36.19 44.00
N TYR A 158 -54.94 35.15 43.32
CA TYR A 158 -55.05 33.78 43.83
C TYR A 158 -54.18 33.55 45.07
N THR A 159 -54.71 32.81 46.04
CA THR A 159 -54.01 32.42 47.27
C THR A 159 -54.29 30.97 47.62
N ILE A 160 -53.45 30.36 48.46
CA ILE A 160 -53.71 29.01 48.98
C ILE A 160 -54.38 29.15 50.35
N VAL A 161 -55.58 28.59 50.48
CA VAL A 161 -56.33 28.49 51.75
C VAL A 161 -56.70 27.04 51.96
N ASN A 162 -56.35 26.48 53.14
CA ASN A 162 -56.66 25.10 53.52
C ASN A 162 -56.28 24.04 52.45
N GLY A 163 -55.14 24.25 51.76
CA GLY A 163 -54.65 23.32 50.74
C GLY A 163 -55.36 23.41 49.38
N GLN A 164 -56.22 24.41 49.15
CA GLN A 164 -56.85 24.69 47.87
C GLN A 164 -56.46 26.07 47.35
N VAL A 165 -56.34 26.22 46.03
CA VAL A 165 -56.16 27.53 45.40
C VAL A 165 -57.52 28.21 45.31
N VAL A 166 -57.62 29.41 45.87
CA VAL A 166 -58.85 30.23 45.87
C VAL A 166 -58.61 31.58 45.19
N ASP A 167 -59.66 32.16 44.61
CA ASP A 167 -59.65 33.49 44.00
C ASP A 167 -59.63 34.63 45.05
N ALA A 168 -59.61 35.88 44.59
CA ALA A 168 -59.64 37.06 45.48
C ALA A 168 -60.89 37.11 46.40
N ASN A 169 -61.98 36.42 46.04
CA ASN A 169 -63.22 36.34 46.79
C ASN A 169 -63.29 35.11 47.72
N GLY A 170 -62.27 34.24 47.68
CA GLY A 170 -62.20 33.01 48.47
C GLY A 170 -62.86 31.78 47.82
N ASN A 171 -63.28 31.87 46.55
CA ASN A 171 -63.85 30.71 45.84
C ASN A 171 -62.75 29.82 45.27
N PRO A 172 -62.89 28.49 45.32
CA PRO A 172 -61.89 27.57 44.75
C PRO A 172 -61.75 27.77 43.23
N VAL A 173 -60.50 27.83 42.75
CA VAL A 173 -60.19 27.98 41.32
C VAL A 173 -60.16 26.61 40.66
N ALA A 174 -61.06 26.38 39.70
CA ALA A 174 -61.17 25.09 39.00
C ALA A 174 -59.89 24.72 38.24
N GLY A 175 -59.51 23.44 38.32
CA GLY A 175 -58.33 22.88 37.62
C GLY A 175 -56.99 23.19 38.29
N TRP A 176 -56.94 24.10 39.25
CA TRP A 176 -55.75 24.37 40.04
C TRP A 176 -55.60 23.33 41.15
N THR A 177 -54.38 22.87 41.37
CA THR A 177 -54.06 21.88 42.40
C THR A 177 -52.96 22.38 43.32
N VAL A 178 -52.85 21.82 44.52
CA VAL A 178 -51.74 22.11 45.44
C VAL A 178 -51.00 20.81 45.71
N LYS A 179 -49.69 20.77 45.45
CA LYS A 179 -48.81 19.64 45.76
C LYS A 179 -47.63 20.14 46.58
N ASN A 180 -47.38 19.52 47.74
CA ASN A 180 -46.29 19.90 48.65
C ASN A 180 -46.28 21.40 49.01
N GLY A 181 -47.45 21.99 49.20
CA GLY A 181 -47.59 23.42 49.55
C GLY A 181 -47.38 24.40 48.39
N GLN A 182 -47.12 23.92 47.17
CA GLN A 182 -47.00 24.73 45.96
C GLN A 182 -48.25 24.56 45.08
N ALA A 183 -48.75 25.67 44.52
CA ALA A 183 -49.87 25.62 43.59
C ALA A 183 -49.41 25.21 42.19
N PHE A 184 -50.26 24.52 41.47
CA PHE A 184 -50.06 24.12 40.08
C PHE A 184 -51.31 24.50 39.29
N ASP A 185 -51.11 25.09 38.13
CA ASP A 185 -52.19 25.40 37.19
C ASP A 185 -52.74 24.12 36.51
N PRO A 186 -53.83 24.20 35.73
CA PRO A 186 -54.39 23.06 35.01
C PRO A 186 -53.42 22.40 34.03
N GLU A 187 -52.47 23.15 33.50
CA GLU A 187 -51.41 22.68 32.60
C GLU A 187 -50.23 22.03 33.35
N GLY A 188 -50.25 22.02 34.69
CA GLY A 188 -49.23 21.42 35.54
C GLY A 188 -48.00 22.30 35.80
N ASN A 189 -48.05 23.59 35.45
CA ASN A 189 -47.01 24.55 35.76
C ASN A 189 -47.08 24.96 37.23
N ALA A 190 -45.93 24.99 37.89
CA ALA A 190 -45.84 25.36 39.29
C ALA A 190 -45.90 26.88 39.46
N VAL A 191 -46.69 27.34 40.43
CA VAL A 191 -46.97 28.75 40.70
C VAL A 191 -46.81 29.04 42.18
N VAL A 192 -46.09 30.11 42.51
CA VAL A 192 -45.86 30.54 43.89
C VAL A 192 -46.99 31.47 44.32
N LEU A 193 -47.78 31.04 45.29
CA LEU A 193 -48.89 31.82 45.86
C LEU A 193 -48.70 32.00 47.37
N SER A 194 -49.25 33.07 47.91
CA SER A 194 -49.28 33.30 49.36
C SER A 194 -50.22 32.29 50.03
N THR A 195 -49.78 31.69 51.13
CA THR A 195 -50.58 30.79 51.96
C THR A 195 -51.26 31.57 53.09
N LYS A 196 -52.56 31.38 53.25
CA LYS A 196 -53.33 31.88 54.40
C LYS A 196 -53.88 30.66 55.14
N THR A 197 -53.36 30.39 56.33
CA THR A 197 -53.96 29.44 57.25
C THR A 197 -55.08 30.14 58.00
N SER A 198 -56.30 29.63 57.90
CA SER A 198 -57.40 30.07 58.76
C SER A 198 -57.09 29.66 60.19
N THR A 199 -56.60 30.59 61.01
CA THR A 199 -56.83 30.51 62.46
C THR A 199 -58.33 30.62 62.67
N SER A 200 -58.97 29.48 62.89
CA SER A 200 -60.25 29.47 63.59
C SER A 200 -60.03 29.91 65.04
N GLU A 201 -61.05 30.59 65.56
CA GLU A 201 -61.32 30.86 66.99
C GLU A 201 -60.71 32.12 67.62
N ASN A 202 -61.49 33.21 67.54
CA ASN A 202 -62.08 33.90 68.69
C ASN A 202 -61.37 33.73 70.06
N GLN A 203 -60.24 34.42 70.28
CA GLN A 203 -59.83 34.83 71.64
C GLN A 203 -59.21 36.24 71.63
N LEU A 204 -59.57 37.01 72.66
CA LEU A 204 -59.20 38.40 72.94
C LEU A 204 -57.67 38.65 72.92
N PRO A 205 -57.21 39.89 72.65
CA PRO A 205 -55.78 40.20 72.66
C PRO A 205 -55.20 40.03 74.07
N GLN A 206 -54.25 39.11 74.23
CA GLN A 206 -53.28 39.13 75.33
C GLN A 206 -51.98 39.77 74.83
N THR A 207 -51.58 40.86 75.49
CA THR A 207 -50.22 41.38 75.42
C THR A 207 -49.31 40.50 76.27
N GLY A 208 -48.33 39.84 75.64
CA GLY A 208 -47.30 39.05 76.30
C GLY A 208 -46.12 38.81 75.38
N ASN A 209 -44.92 38.94 75.96
CA ASN A 209 -43.58 39.08 75.39
C ASN A 209 -43.06 38.01 74.40
N ASP A 210 -42.11 38.46 73.58
CA ASP A 210 -40.86 37.82 73.08
C ASP A 210 -40.76 37.04 71.74
N GLU A 211 -39.90 37.62 70.89
CA GLU A 211 -38.86 37.09 69.99
C GLU A 211 -38.93 35.63 69.47
N ALA A 212 -38.89 35.47 68.12
CA ALA A 212 -37.95 34.57 67.43
C ALA A 212 -38.00 34.70 65.88
N LYS A 213 -36.90 35.22 65.33
CA LYS A 213 -36.17 34.77 64.13
C LYS A 213 -36.90 33.89 63.11
N ASN A 214 -37.03 34.38 61.87
CA ASN A 214 -36.82 33.58 60.65
C ASN A 214 -36.54 34.49 59.44
N ALA A 215 -35.27 34.88 59.29
CA ALA A 215 -34.75 35.41 58.04
C ALA A 215 -34.32 34.22 57.17
N ILE A 216 -35.17 33.84 56.22
CA ILE A 216 -34.83 32.83 55.21
C ILE A 216 -34.00 33.52 54.13
N VAL A 217 -32.80 32.99 53.93
CA VAL A 217 -31.75 33.42 53.01
C VAL A 217 -32.25 33.34 51.56
N LEU A 218 -32.21 34.48 50.84
CA LEU A 218 -32.25 34.52 49.38
C LEU A 218 -30.90 34.03 48.82
N ALA A 219 -30.88 32.84 48.22
CA ALA A 219 -29.80 32.46 47.30
C ALA A 219 -30.20 32.86 45.88
N MET A 220 -29.81 34.07 45.47
CA MET A 220 -29.79 34.46 44.06
C MET A 220 -28.66 33.68 43.36
N LEU A 221 -29.04 32.74 42.49
CA LEU A 221 -28.15 32.09 41.54
C LEU A 221 -27.75 33.10 40.46
N ALA A 222 -26.60 33.74 40.65
CA ALA A 222 -25.91 34.48 39.61
C ALA A 222 -25.29 33.50 38.62
N PHE A 223 -25.92 33.34 37.46
CA PHE A 223 -25.36 32.66 36.30
C PHE A 223 -24.40 33.66 35.61
N MET A 224 -23.16 33.77 36.10
CA MET A 224 -22.10 34.48 35.36
C MET A 224 -21.42 33.51 34.40
N GLY A 225 -21.45 33.90 33.13
CA GLY A 225 -21.00 33.09 32.01
C GLY A 225 -19.49 32.90 32.02
N ALA A 226 -19.08 31.68 31.68
CA ALA A 226 -17.76 31.42 31.15
C ALA A 226 -17.82 31.67 29.63
N LEU A 227 -17.51 32.90 29.24
CA LEU A 227 -17.19 33.25 27.86
C LEU A 227 -15.89 32.56 27.46
N GLY A 228 -15.92 31.99 26.26
CA GLY A 228 -14.92 31.09 25.73
C GLY A 228 -13.51 31.67 25.61
N SER A 229 -12.55 30.81 25.91
CA SER A 229 -11.19 30.88 25.42
C SER A 229 -11.18 30.69 23.90
N LEU A 230 -11.15 31.81 23.17
CA LEU A 230 -10.90 31.86 21.74
C LEU A 230 -9.37 31.81 21.47
N PHE A 231 -9.00 30.87 20.61
CA PHE A 231 -7.88 30.92 19.66
C PHE A 231 -6.45 31.15 20.17
N GLY A 232 -5.70 30.05 20.21
CA GLY A 232 -4.28 30.05 19.91
C GLY A 232 -3.89 28.70 19.31
N PHE A 233 -3.59 28.65 18.01
CA PHE A 233 -2.41 27.94 17.51
C PHE A 233 -2.05 28.40 16.10
N LYS A 234 -0.77 28.75 15.97
CA LYS A 234 -0.07 29.31 14.82
C LYS A 234 1.14 28.42 14.56
N SER A 235 1.28 27.92 13.34
CA SER A 235 2.53 27.46 12.68
C SER A 235 2.12 26.88 11.33
N LYS A 236 2.45 27.42 10.14
CA LYS A 236 3.73 27.76 9.51
C LYS A 236 4.72 26.59 9.40
N ARG A 237 4.84 26.07 8.17
CA ARG A 237 6.01 25.48 7.46
C ARG A 237 5.50 25.15 6.04
N GLU A 238 6.00 25.67 4.89
CA GLU A 238 7.36 25.63 4.28
C GLU A 238 7.97 24.23 4.45
N ASN A 239 8.15 23.38 3.43
CA ASN A 239 8.44 23.55 2.00
C ASN A 239 7.57 22.64 1.12
#